data_AF-A0A5K1FDX5-F1
#
_entry.id   AF-A0A5K1FDX5-F1
#
_cell.length_a   1.000
_cell.length_b   1.000
_cell.length_c   1.000
_cell.angle_alpha   90.00
_cell.angle_beta   90.00
_cell.angle_gamma   90.00
#
_symmetry.space_group_name_H-M   'P 1'
#
loop_
_entity.id
_entity.type
_entity.pdbx_description
1 polymer ?
#
loop_
_entity_poly.entity_id
_entity_poly.type
_entity_poly.pdbx_seq_one_letter_code
_entity_poly.pdbx_strand_id
1 'polypeptide(L)' 'QLSFNHFKGEIPKELANLPDLRYLYLQQNRLVGRIPPELGNLPYLRQ' A
#
# COMPACT_ATOMS: atom_id res chain seq x y z
N GLN A 1 -3.96 -8.31 -3.43
CA GLN A 1 -3.72 -8.00 -4.86
C GLN A 1 -4.77 -6.99 -5.29
N LEU A 2 -4.37 -5.74 -5.54
CA LEU A 2 -5.27 -4.65 -5.93
C LEU A 2 -4.79 -3.95 -7.22
N SER A 3 -3.86 -4.57 -7.94
CA SER A 3 -3.34 -4.05 -9.19
C SER A 3 -4.37 -4.07 -10.31
N PHE A 4 -4.13 -3.26 -11.35
CA PHE A 4 -5.00 -3.15 -12.54
C PHE A 4 -6.44 -2.73 -12.19
N ASN A 5 -6.55 -1.72 -11.32
CA ASN A 5 -7.81 -1.11 -10.95
C ASN A 5 -7.83 0.38 -11.32
N HIS A 6 -8.94 1.05 -11.02
CA HIS A 6 -9.11 2.48 -11.23
C HIS A 6 -9.12 3.26 -9.92
N PHE A 7 -8.48 2.75 -8.86
CA PHE A 7 -8.38 3.47 -7.59
C PHE A 7 -7.64 4.79 -7.76
N LYS A 8 -8.14 5.82 -7.09
CA LYS A 8 -7.65 7.20 -7.13
C LYS A 8 -7.40 7.70 -5.72
N GLY A 9 -6.67 8.81 -5.61
CA GLY A 9 -6.30 9.39 -4.31
C GLY A 9 -5.02 8.78 -3.75
N GLU A 10 -4.76 9.03 -2.47
CA GLU A 10 -3.54 8.59 -1.80
C GLU A 10 -3.66 7.18 -1.23
N ILE A 11 -2.52 6.54 -0.95
CA ILE A 11 -2.49 5.27 -0.24
C ILE A 11 -2.81 5.55 1.23
N PRO A 12 -3.84 4.93 1.82
CA PRO A 12 -4.18 5.16 3.22
C PRO A 12 -3.09 4.62 4.14
N LYS A 13 -2.65 5.43 5.11
CA LYS A 13 -1.66 5.03 6.12
C LYS A 13 -2.17 3.90 7.02
N GLU A 14 -3.49 3.72 7.10
CA GLU A 14 -4.17 2.70 7.88
C GLU A 14 -3.83 1.27 7.41
N LEU A 15 -3.27 1.11 6.21
CA LEU A 15 -2.69 -0.16 5.76
C LEU A 15 -1.52 -0.63 6.65
N ALA A 16 -0.86 0.29 7.36
CA ALA A 16 0.16 -0.04 8.36
C ALA A 16 -0.40 -0.72 9.63
N ASN A 17 -1.74 -0.75 9.80
CA ASN A 17 -2.39 -1.45 10.90
C ASN A 17 -2.61 -2.96 10.62
N LEU A 18 -2.07 -3.47 9.52
CA LEU A 18 -2.15 -4.88 9.13
C LEU A 18 -0.83 -5.59 9.47
N PRO A 19 -0.66 -6.13 10.69
CA PRO A 19 0.65 -6.59 11.19
C PRO A 19 1.23 -7.75 10.37
N ASP A 20 0.38 -8.56 9.75
CA ASP A 20 0.77 -9.71 8.92
C ASP A 20 0.79 -9.40 7.42
N LEU A 21 0.70 -8.13 7.02
CA LEU A 21 0.75 -7.77 5.60
C LEU A 21 2.13 -8.08 5.01
N ARG A 22 2.16 -9.03 4.07
CA ARG A 22 3.40 -9.51 3.43
C ARG A 22 3.65 -8.92 2.06
N TYR A 23 2.58 -8.67 1.30
CA TYR A 23 2.66 -8.19 -0.08
C TYR A 23 1.56 -7.17 -0.33
N LEU A 24 1.94 -6.02 -0.90
CA LEU A 24 1.03 -4.95 -1.28
C LEU A 24 1.24 -4.58 -2.74
N TYR A 25 0.45 -5.20 -3.61
CA TYR A 25 0.48 -4.94 -5.06
C TYR A 25 -0.57 -3.88 -5.42
N LEU A 26 -0.08 -2.70 -5.84
CA LEU A 26 -0.88 -1.53 -6.19
C LEU A 26 -0.60 -1.00 -7.60
N GLN A 27 0.28 -1.64 -8.37
CA GLN A 27 0.64 -1.18 -9.71
C GLN A 27 -0.58 -1.06 -10.63
N GLN A 28 -0.47 -0.21 -11.65
CA GLN A 28 -1.54 -0.01 -12.65
C GLN A 28 -2.86 0.44 -11.98
N ASN A 29 -2.75 1.45 -11.12
CA ASN A 29 -3.86 2.24 -10.58
C ASN A 29 -3.68 3.72 -10.92
N ARG A 30 -4.59 4.58 -10.47
CA ARG A 30 -4.51 6.05 -10.60
C ARG A 30 -4.26 6.70 -9.23
N LEU A 31 -3.54 6.01 -8.36
CA LEU A 31 -3.14 6.52 -7.05
C LEU A 31 -2.11 7.63 -7.21
N VAL A 32 -2.18 8.64 -6.34
CA VAL A 32 -1.32 9.84 -6.33
C VAL A 32 -0.82 10.09 -4.91
N GLY A 33 0.00 11.13 -4.72
CA GLY A 33 0.55 11.46 -3.40
C GLY A 33 1.79 10.62 -3.06
N ARG A 34 2.13 10.56 -1.76
CA ARG A 34 3.33 9.89 -1.26
C ARG A 34 3.00 8.48 -0.77
N ILE A 35 4.00 7.59 -0.80
CA ILE A 35 3.91 6.32 -0.08
C ILE A 35 3.93 6.64 1.42
N PRO A 36 2.94 6.19 2.22
CA PRO A 36 2.94 6.40 3.66
C PRO A 36 4.19 5.79 4.30
N PRO A 37 5.03 6.58 4.99
CA PRO A 37 6.24 6.06 5.63
C PRO A 37 5.93 4.98 6.67
N GLU A 38 4.72 4.96 7.23
CA GLU A 38 4.24 3.95 8.18
C GLU A 38 4.26 2.53 7.60
N LEU A 39 4.12 2.38 6.27
CA LEU A 39 4.25 1.07 5.62
C LEU A 39 5.67 0.49 5.78
N GLY A 40 6.69 1.33 5.98
CA GLY A 40 8.06 0.90 6.26
C GLY A 40 8.23 0.26 7.63
N ASN A 41 7.27 0.43 8.55
CA ASN A 41 7.30 -0.17 9.89
C ASN A 41 6.70 -1.59 9.93
N LEU A 42 6.13 -2.08 8.82
CA LEU A 42 5.50 -3.39 8.78
C LEU A 42 6.56 -4.50 8.80
N PRO A 43 6.57 -5.38 9.82
CA PRO A 43 7.68 -6.31 10.06
C PRO A 43 7.81 -7.41 9.00
N TYR A 44 6.72 -7.69 8.28
CA TYR A 44 6.68 -8.76 7.28
C TYR A 44 6.45 -8.26 5.86
N LEU A 45 6.32 -6.95 5.64
CA LEU A 45 6.10 -6.41 4.31
C LEU A 45 7.36 -6.60 3.47
N ARG A 46 7.19 -7.27 2.34
CA ARG A 46 8.24 -7.55 1.38
C ARG A 46 8.18 -6.58 0.21
N GLN A 47 9.36 -6.26 -0.31
CA GLN A 47 9.55 -5.50 -1.53
C GLN A 47 9.19 -6.34 -2.76
#